data_AF-A0A7Z2QBP2-F1
#
_entry.id   AF-A0A7Z2QBP2-F1
#
_cell.length_a   1.000
_cell.length_b   1.000
_cell.length_c   1.000
_cell.angle_alpha   90.00
_cell.angle_beta   90.00
_cell.angle_gamma   90.00
#
_symmetry.space_group_name_H-M   'P 1'
#
loop_
_entity.id
_entity.type
_entity.pdbx_description
1 polymer ?
#
loop_
_entity_poly.entity_id
_entity_poly.type
_entity_poly.pdbx_seq_one_letter_code
_entity_poly.pdbx_strand_id
1 'polypeptide(L)'
;MNNELRPKLKDLGMKKIQQLFGETAFASEIHEFANLFLEDESVFTHLHDTYRHQLDSLEVTSQGIDIFYQKEQGLHTISFWDKSFSLDDASYVPFLTYAIDLMREVLPLGTVVELDPRYFKPGESASEPIKVVITGRFVFPENYRSYFPYTGVVYPFGELNKGNTIHFTYPLIQKVVHMGYKDDMEESFEYLMKEELLLDKGITSIEFSDEDMRKIQNLSSRGQVSDNAIV
;
A
#
# COMPACT_ATOMS: atom_id res chain seq x y z
N MET A 1 -18.21 1.17 4.27
CA MET A 1 -17.77 -0.08 3.63
C MET A 1 -18.93 -1.06 3.70
N ASN A 2 -19.39 -1.59 2.57
CA ASN A 2 -20.36 -2.69 2.60
C ASN A 2 -19.66 -3.89 3.26
N ASN A 3 -20.36 -4.63 4.12
CA ASN A 3 -19.74 -5.67 4.96
C ASN A 3 -19.23 -6.90 4.16
N GLU A 4 -19.37 -6.90 2.84
CA GLU A 4 -19.09 -8.06 1.97
C GLU A 4 -17.72 -8.06 1.29
N LEU A 5 -17.07 -6.91 1.08
CA LEU A 5 -15.78 -6.87 0.37
C LEU A 5 -14.64 -7.43 1.23
N ARG A 6 -14.58 -7.06 2.51
CA ARG A 6 -13.49 -7.47 3.40
C ARG A 6 -13.34 -8.99 3.54
N PRO A 7 -14.42 -9.76 3.76
CA PRO A 7 -14.32 -11.23 3.78
C PRO A 7 -13.75 -11.79 2.47
N LYS A 8 -14.14 -11.25 1.30
CA LYS A 8 -13.61 -11.67 0.00
C LYS A 8 -12.12 -11.37 -0.14
N LEU A 9 -11.68 -10.19 0.31
CA LEU A 9 -10.26 -9.83 0.34
C LEU A 9 -9.46 -10.72 1.30
N LYS A 10 -10.03 -11.07 2.46
CA LYS A 10 -9.42 -12.03 3.37
C LYS A 10 -9.20 -13.38 2.70
N ASP A 11 -10.23 -13.92 2.04
CA ASP A 11 -10.12 -15.19 1.30
C ASP A 11 -9.05 -15.13 0.22
N LEU A 12 -8.97 -14.02 -0.52
CA LEU A 12 -7.93 -13.77 -1.51
C LEU A 12 -6.53 -13.77 -0.88
N GLY A 13 -6.39 -13.11 0.27
CA GLY A 13 -5.14 -13.04 1.01
C GLY A 13 -4.68 -14.39 1.54
N MET A 14 -5.61 -15.17 2.10
CA MET A 14 -5.33 -16.52 2.56
C MET A 14 -4.85 -17.44 1.43
N LYS A 15 -5.42 -17.30 0.22
CA LYS A 15 -4.93 -18.04 -0.97
C LYS A 15 -3.48 -17.69 -1.31
N LYS A 16 -3.11 -16.40 -1.33
CA LYS A 16 -1.73 -15.99 -1.62
C LYS A 16 -0.76 -16.46 -0.55
N ILE A 17 -1.14 -16.38 0.72
CA ILE A 17 -0.33 -16.83 1.84
C ILE A 17 -0.06 -18.33 1.75
N GLN A 18 -1.06 -19.12 1.36
CA GLN A 18 -0.87 -20.54 1.05
C GLN A 18 0.10 -20.76 -0.12
N GLN A 19 0.02 -19.95 -1.19
CA GLN A 19 0.95 -20.04 -2.33
C GLN A 19 2.40 -19.70 -1.94
N LEU A 20 2.59 -18.70 -1.07
CA LEU A 20 3.91 -18.24 -0.65
C LEU A 20 4.55 -19.15 0.40
N PHE A 21 3.76 -19.66 1.34
CA PHE A 21 4.28 -20.27 2.58
C PHE A 21 3.81 -21.70 2.81
N GLY A 22 2.97 -22.26 1.95
CA GLY A 22 2.33 -23.57 2.16
C GLY A 22 3.27 -24.77 2.31
N GLU A 23 4.51 -24.66 1.82
CA GLU A 23 5.53 -25.71 1.91
C GLU A 23 6.63 -25.39 2.94
N THR A 24 6.49 -24.29 3.69
CA THR A 24 7.49 -23.87 4.68
C THR A 24 7.31 -24.60 6.01
N ALA A 25 8.37 -24.64 6.82
CA ALA A 25 8.31 -25.21 8.17
C ALA A 25 7.34 -24.48 9.11
N PHE A 26 7.01 -23.21 8.80
CA PHE A 26 6.12 -22.36 9.57
C PHE A 26 4.75 -22.15 8.92
N ALA A 27 4.37 -23.01 7.96
CA ALA A 27 3.14 -22.83 7.19
C ALA A 27 1.89 -22.70 8.09
N SER A 28 1.83 -23.46 9.18
CA SER A 28 0.69 -23.44 10.11
C SER A 28 0.63 -22.13 10.89
N GLU A 29 1.75 -21.68 11.45
CA GLU A 29 1.86 -20.48 12.27
C GLU A 29 1.61 -19.22 11.44
N ILE A 30 2.15 -19.16 10.22
CA ILE A 30 1.92 -18.05 9.29
C ILE A 30 0.44 -18.00 8.87
N HIS A 31 -0.15 -19.15 8.53
CA HIS A 31 -1.56 -19.22 8.15
C HIS A 31 -2.47 -18.76 9.29
N GLU A 32 -2.18 -19.19 10.52
CA GLU A 32 -2.96 -18.79 11.68
C GLU A 32 -2.82 -17.31 12.02
N PHE A 33 -1.58 -16.79 12.01
CA PHE A 33 -1.32 -15.36 12.18
C PHE A 33 -2.11 -14.53 11.17
N ALA A 34 -2.04 -14.90 9.89
CA ALA A 34 -2.78 -14.23 8.84
C ALA A 34 -4.29 -14.31 9.04
N ASN A 35 -4.82 -15.49 9.38
CA ASN A 35 -6.26 -15.65 9.60
C ASN A 35 -6.78 -14.76 10.74
N LEU A 36 -5.98 -14.54 11.78
CA LEU A 36 -6.31 -13.69 12.92
C LEU A 36 -6.23 -12.19 12.56
N PHE A 37 -5.13 -11.79 11.91
CA PHE A 37 -4.75 -10.38 11.86
C PHE A 37 -4.86 -9.73 10.48
N LEU A 38 -5.08 -10.48 9.39
CA LEU A 38 -5.08 -9.92 8.03
C LEU A 38 -6.10 -8.77 7.87
N GLU A 39 -7.23 -8.83 8.56
CA GLU A 39 -8.23 -7.76 8.54
C GLU A 39 -7.82 -6.51 9.33
N ASP A 40 -6.82 -6.60 10.19
CA ASP A 40 -6.24 -5.48 10.91
C ASP A 40 -4.97 -4.98 10.20
N GLU A 41 -5.17 -4.07 9.24
CA GLU A 41 -4.08 -3.44 8.47
C GLU A 41 -3.02 -2.78 9.39
N SER A 42 -3.40 -2.36 10.60
CA SER A 42 -2.48 -1.69 11.52
C SER A 42 -1.38 -2.63 12.00
N VAL A 43 -1.66 -3.92 12.19
CA VAL A 43 -0.65 -4.92 12.58
C VAL A 43 0.46 -4.98 11.55
N PHE A 44 0.10 -5.14 10.28
CA PHE A 44 1.06 -5.24 9.18
C PHE A 44 1.77 -3.92 8.91
N THR A 45 1.05 -2.79 9.02
CA THR A 45 1.65 -1.46 8.90
C THR A 45 2.72 -1.22 9.97
N HIS A 46 2.44 -1.52 11.25
CA HIS A 46 3.44 -1.36 12.31
C HIS A 46 4.66 -2.28 12.11
N LEU A 47 4.43 -3.54 11.71
CA LEU A 47 5.51 -4.49 11.39
C LEU A 47 6.40 -3.98 10.24
N HIS A 48 5.77 -3.42 9.20
CA HIS A 48 6.47 -2.88 8.04
C HIS A 48 7.19 -1.58 8.35
N ASP A 49 6.61 -0.69 9.15
CA ASP A 49 7.26 0.54 9.58
C ASP A 49 8.46 0.24 10.48
N THR A 50 8.34 -0.72 11.38
CA THR A 50 9.45 -1.21 12.22
C THR A 50 10.61 -1.72 11.36
N TYR A 51 10.28 -2.49 10.31
CA TYR A 51 11.25 -2.92 9.31
C TYR A 51 11.93 -1.75 8.58
N ARG A 52 11.14 -0.81 8.04
CA ARG A 52 11.66 0.35 7.30
C ARG A 52 12.54 1.26 8.13
N HIS A 53 12.21 1.44 9.41
CA HIS A 53 12.99 2.24 10.34
C HIS A 53 14.16 1.48 10.98
N GLN A 54 14.38 0.21 10.58
CA GLN A 54 15.46 -0.65 11.09
C GLN A 54 15.41 -0.81 12.61
N LEU A 55 14.20 -0.90 13.17
CA LEU A 55 14.01 -1.19 14.58
C LEU A 55 14.10 -2.70 14.80
N ASP A 56 14.79 -3.09 15.87
CA ASP A 56 15.05 -4.51 16.19
C ASP A 56 13.89 -5.19 16.93
N SER A 57 12.92 -4.41 17.43
CA SER A 57 11.77 -4.95 18.14
C SER A 57 10.52 -4.06 18.03
N LEU A 58 9.37 -4.68 18.22
CA LEU A 58 8.06 -4.04 18.27
C LEU A 58 7.12 -4.88 19.14
N GLU A 59 6.26 -4.21 19.89
CA GLU A 59 5.12 -4.81 20.59
C GLU A 59 3.84 -4.10 20.13
N VAL A 60 2.88 -4.87 19.65
CA VAL A 60 1.54 -4.36 19.27
C VAL A 60 0.48 -5.31 19.78
N THR A 61 -0.66 -4.78 20.20
CA THR A 61 -1.81 -5.58 20.59
C THR A 61 -2.91 -5.42 19.56
N SER A 62 -3.45 -6.54 19.06
CA SER A 62 -4.62 -6.54 18.17
C SER A 62 -5.62 -7.57 18.65
N GLN A 63 -6.90 -7.19 18.71
CA GLN A 63 -8.00 -8.06 19.16
C GLN A 63 -7.76 -8.70 20.55
N GLY A 64 -7.02 -8.02 21.43
CA GLY A 64 -6.65 -8.52 22.76
C GLY A 64 -5.53 -9.56 22.76
N ILE A 65 -4.81 -9.72 21.65
CA ILE A 65 -3.66 -10.61 21.50
C ILE A 65 -2.41 -9.76 21.33
N ASP A 66 -1.41 -10.02 22.17
CA ASP A 66 -0.10 -9.38 22.05
C ASP A 66 0.73 -10.05 20.96
N ILE A 67 1.31 -9.22 20.11
CA ILE A 67 2.16 -9.58 18.99
C ILE A 67 3.51 -8.94 19.24
N PHE A 68 4.54 -9.77 19.29
CA PHE A 68 5.91 -9.36 19.49
C PHE A 68 6.70 -9.62 18.22
N TYR A 69 7.46 -8.62 17.78
CA TYR A 69 8.41 -8.75 16.69
C TYR A 69 9.83 -8.55 17.21
N GLN A 70 10.76 -9.34 16.69
CA GLN A 70 12.18 -9.23 16.97
C GLN A 70 13.02 -9.55 15.73
N LYS A 71 14.05 -8.75 15.48
CA LYS A 71 15.04 -8.98 14.42
C LYS A 71 16.35 -9.45 15.03
N GLU A 72 16.80 -10.64 14.64
CA GLU A 72 18.10 -11.18 15.04
C GLU A 72 18.79 -11.86 13.87
N GLN A 73 20.06 -11.53 13.63
CA GLN A 73 20.90 -12.18 12.61
C GLN A 73 20.28 -12.22 11.19
N GLY A 74 19.45 -11.23 10.85
CA GLY A 74 18.77 -11.16 9.55
C GLY A 74 17.46 -11.96 9.46
N LEU A 75 17.01 -12.56 10.57
CA LEU A 75 15.72 -13.21 10.68
C LEU A 75 14.72 -12.31 11.42
N HIS A 76 13.51 -12.26 10.88
CA HIS A 76 12.37 -11.53 11.40
C HIS A 76 11.43 -12.51 12.10
N THR A 77 11.41 -12.49 13.42
CA THR A 77 10.58 -13.39 14.22
C THR A 77 9.34 -12.66 14.72
N ILE A 78 8.17 -13.20 14.42
CA ILE A 78 6.88 -12.76 14.95
C ILE A 78 6.41 -13.81 15.95
N SER A 79 6.00 -13.37 17.14
CA SER A 79 5.45 -14.22 18.20
C SER A 79 4.08 -13.71 18.62
N PHE A 80 3.15 -14.64 18.86
CA PHE A 80 1.80 -14.37 19.32
C PHE A 80 1.30 -15.60 20.09
N TRP A 81 0.60 -15.39 21.21
CA TRP A 81 0.28 -16.48 22.15
C TRP A 81 1.53 -17.30 22.54
N ASP A 82 1.54 -18.61 22.23
CA ASP A 82 2.63 -19.56 22.42
C ASP A 82 3.28 -19.97 21.09
N LYS A 83 3.00 -19.24 20.01
CA LYS A 83 3.44 -19.53 18.63
C LYS A 83 4.43 -18.48 18.16
N SER A 84 5.32 -18.90 17.27
CA SER A 84 6.20 -17.99 16.55
C SER A 84 6.61 -18.54 15.21
N PHE A 85 6.96 -17.63 14.30
CA PHE A 85 7.57 -17.98 13.03
C PHE A 85 8.66 -16.96 12.68
N SER A 86 9.67 -17.43 11.95
CA SER A 86 10.79 -16.60 11.52
C SER A 86 10.91 -16.60 10.00
N LEU A 87 11.07 -15.41 9.42
CA LEU A 87 11.22 -15.20 7.98
C LEU A 87 12.52 -14.44 7.70
N ASP A 88 13.14 -14.71 6.55
CA ASP A 88 14.20 -13.86 6.01
C ASP A 88 13.61 -12.62 5.31
N ASP A 89 14.45 -11.66 4.91
CA ASP A 89 14.02 -10.47 4.17
C ASP A 89 13.22 -10.82 2.91
N ALA A 90 13.64 -11.86 2.18
CA ALA A 90 13.03 -12.28 0.92
C ALA A 90 11.59 -12.78 1.09
N SER A 91 11.24 -13.23 2.29
CA SER A 91 9.91 -13.74 2.63
C SER A 91 9.08 -12.73 3.44
N TYR A 92 9.74 -12.04 4.38
CA TYR A 92 9.10 -11.10 5.31
C TYR A 92 8.56 -9.86 4.59
N VAL A 93 9.35 -9.26 3.70
CA VAL A 93 8.93 -8.04 3.00
C VAL A 93 7.74 -8.31 2.07
N PRO A 94 7.74 -9.34 1.20
CA PRO A 94 6.57 -9.65 0.38
C PRO A 94 5.34 -10.01 1.20
N PHE A 95 5.50 -10.70 2.34
CA PHE A 95 4.39 -11.01 3.23
C PHE A 95 3.67 -9.76 3.73
N LEU A 96 4.42 -8.81 4.30
CA LEU A 96 3.85 -7.58 4.84
C LEU A 96 3.27 -6.68 3.77
N THR A 97 4.04 -6.44 2.71
CA THR A 97 3.64 -5.52 1.63
C THR A 97 2.39 -6.02 0.90
N TYR A 98 2.29 -7.33 0.65
CA TYR A 98 1.07 -7.93 0.10
C TYR A 98 -0.13 -7.74 1.04
N ALA A 99 0.02 -8.02 2.33
CA ALA A 99 -1.07 -7.89 3.30
C ALA A 99 -1.59 -6.44 3.39
N ILE A 100 -0.67 -5.47 3.45
CA ILE A 100 -1.02 -4.03 3.48
C ILE A 100 -1.73 -3.64 2.19
N ASP A 101 -1.14 -3.93 1.03
CA ASP A 101 -1.68 -3.51 -0.28
C ASP A 101 -3.06 -4.14 -0.58
N LEU A 102 -3.24 -5.41 -0.19
CA LEU A 102 -4.50 -6.13 -0.32
C LEU A 102 -5.60 -5.56 0.57
N MET A 103 -5.28 -5.21 1.82
CA MET A 103 -6.32 -4.88 2.81
C MET A 103 -6.60 -3.39 2.94
N ARG A 104 -5.71 -2.55 2.42
CA ARG A 104 -5.90 -1.10 2.36
C ARG A 104 -7.11 -0.72 1.54
N GLU A 105 -7.96 0.13 2.09
CA GLU A 105 -9.12 0.66 1.36
C GLU A 105 -8.66 1.53 0.17
N VAL A 106 -9.25 1.29 -1.01
CA VAL A 106 -9.02 2.12 -2.18
C VAL A 106 -10.05 3.25 -2.24
N LEU A 107 -9.56 4.48 -2.28
CA LEU A 107 -10.41 5.66 -2.40
C LEU A 107 -11.07 5.70 -3.79
N PRO A 108 -12.39 5.98 -3.87
CA PRO A 108 -13.11 5.98 -5.13
C PRO A 108 -12.73 7.15 -6.04
N LEU A 109 -13.02 7.02 -7.33
CA LEU A 109 -12.87 8.11 -8.29
C LEU A 109 -13.71 9.34 -7.86
N GLY A 110 -13.19 10.53 -8.16
CA GLY A 110 -13.81 11.80 -7.76
C GLY A 110 -13.53 12.20 -6.30
N THR A 111 -12.87 11.36 -5.52
CA THR A 111 -12.39 11.73 -4.19
C THR A 111 -11.42 12.90 -4.28
N VAL A 112 -11.62 13.92 -3.46
CA VAL A 112 -10.73 15.07 -3.32
C VAL A 112 -9.85 14.87 -2.10
N VAL A 113 -8.54 14.90 -2.29
CA VAL A 113 -7.53 14.71 -1.24
C VAL A 113 -6.61 15.92 -1.14
N GLU A 114 -6.14 16.21 0.07
CA GLU A 114 -4.98 17.07 0.31
C GLU A 114 -3.73 16.19 0.34
N LEU A 115 -2.75 16.52 -0.49
CA LEU A 115 -1.44 15.86 -0.49
C LEU A 115 -0.49 16.56 0.47
N ASP A 116 0.42 15.79 1.07
CA ASP A 116 1.40 16.30 2.02
C ASP A 116 2.33 17.35 1.38
N PRO A 117 2.31 18.60 1.87
CA PRO A 117 3.08 19.71 1.29
C PRO A 117 4.59 19.56 1.44
N ARG A 118 5.08 18.63 2.29
CA ARG A 118 6.50 18.29 2.39
C ARG A 118 7.03 17.70 1.09
N TYR A 119 6.18 16.99 0.36
CA TYR A 119 6.53 16.30 -0.88
C TYR A 119 5.95 16.99 -2.12
N PHE A 120 4.89 17.79 -1.96
CA PHE A 120 4.26 18.54 -3.04
C PHE A 120 4.17 20.04 -2.72
N LYS A 121 5.07 20.84 -3.31
CA LYS A 121 5.05 22.30 -3.16
C LYS A 121 4.47 22.97 -4.41
N PRO A 122 3.32 23.66 -4.33
CA PRO A 122 2.82 24.47 -5.42
C PRO A 122 3.59 25.80 -5.46
N GLY A 123 4.75 25.82 -6.11
CA GLY A 123 5.59 27.02 -6.22
C GLY A 123 6.17 27.55 -4.89
N GLU A 124 7.02 28.57 -4.96
CA GLU A 124 7.80 29.08 -3.81
C GLU A 124 6.98 29.81 -2.73
N SER A 125 5.69 30.07 -2.96
CA SER A 125 4.88 30.99 -2.14
C SER A 125 3.55 30.44 -1.60
N ALA A 126 3.19 29.19 -1.89
CA ALA A 126 1.90 28.67 -1.46
C ALA A 126 1.95 28.10 -0.03
N SER A 127 1.11 28.68 0.83
CA SER A 127 0.91 28.24 2.22
C SER A 127 -0.18 27.16 2.38
N GLU A 128 -0.86 26.80 1.28
CA GLU A 128 -2.00 25.87 1.29
C GLU A 128 -1.62 24.51 0.69
N PRO A 129 -2.10 23.39 1.27
CA PRO A 129 -1.87 22.05 0.73
C PRO A 129 -2.54 21.90 -0.65
N ILE A 130 -1.86 21.19 -1.56
CA ILE A 130 -2.40 20.89 -2.90
C ILE A 130 -3.59 19.96 -2.75
N LYS A 131 -4.73 20.36 -3.33
CA LYS A 131 -5.89 19.50 -3.48
C LYS A 131 -5.87 18.81 -4.82
N VAL A 132 -6.08 17.50 -4.83
CA VAL A 132 -6.10 16.67 -6.03
C VAL A 132 -7.42 15.89 -6.07
N VAL A 133 -8.06 15.86 -7.24
CA VAL A 133 -9.19 14.97 -7.51
C VAL A 133 -8.64 13.66 -8.09
N ILE A 134 -8.95 12.52 -7.48
CA ILE A 134 -8.59 11.20 -8.00
C ILE A 134 -9.38 10.95 -9.29
N THR A 135 -8.68 10.79 -10.41
CA THR A 135 -9.26 10.54 -11.75
C THR A 135 -8.86 9.19 -12.33
N GLY A 136 -7.91 8.49 -11.72
CA GLY A 136 -7.60 7.10 -12.06
C GLY A 136 -7.04 6.33 -10.86
N ARG A 137 -7.14 5.01 -10.94
CA ARG A 137 -6.68 4.06 -9.92
C ARG A 137 -5.92 2.92 -10.56
N PHE A 138 -5.06 2.26 -9.80
CA PHE A 138 -4.30 1.09 -10.27
C PHE A 138 -3.54 1.33 -11.58
N VAL A 139 -2.87 2.48 -11.68
CA VAL A 139 -2.19 2.89 -12.91
C VAL A 139 -0.86 2.15 -13.03
N PHE A 140 -0.70 1.37 -14.10
CA PHE A 140 0.50 0.59 -14.36
C PHE A 140 1.26 1.17 -15.57
N PRO A 141 2.30 2.00 -15.36
CA PRO A 141 3.05 2.58 -16.47
C PRO A 141 4.05 1.57 -17.07
N GLU A 142 4.22 1.58 -18.39
CA GLU A 142 4.94 0.54 -19.18
C GLU A 142 6.37 0.21 -18.72
N ASN A 143 7.04 1.14 -18.03
CA ASN A 143 8.46 1.00 -17.62
C ASN A 143 8.65 0.62 -16.14
N TYR A 144 7.56 0.33 -15.42
CA TYR A 144 7.57 0.01 -14.00
C TYR A 144 7.14 -1.43 -13.76
N ARG A 145 7.62 -2.01 -12.66
CA ARG A 145 7.22 -3.34 -12.20
C ARG A 145 6.15 -3.28 -11.12
N SER A 146 5.73 -2.07 -10.78
CA SER A 146 4.78 -1.74 -9.74
C SER A 146 3.75 -0.75 -10.27
N TYR A 147 2.64 -0.60 -9.56
CA TYR A 147 1.54 0.27 -9.96
C TYR A 147 1.41 1.48 -9.03
N PHE A 148 0.94 2.61 -9.56
CA PHE A 148 0.50 3.74 -8.74
C PHE A 148 -0.95 3.52 -8.29
N PRO A 149 -1.23 3.59 -6.97
CA PRO A 149 -2.59 3.48 -6.46
C PRO A 149 -3.52 4.52 -7.05
N TYR A 150 -3.03 5.76 -7.23
CA TYR A 150 -3.84 6.88 -7.68
C TYR A 150 -3.14 7.69 -8.76
N THR A 151 -3.97 8.22 -9.67
CA THR A 151 -3.63 9.38 -10.49
C THR A 151 -4.74 10.42 -10.37
N GLY A 152 -4.41 11.70 -10.50
CA GLY A 152 -5.36 12.77 -10.29
C GLY A 152 -4.97 14.09 -10.93
N VAL A 153 -5.88 15.05 -10.85
CA VAL A 153 -5.70 16.41 -11.37
C VAL A 153 -5.86 17.43 -10.25
N VAL A 154 -5.16 18.56 -10.37
CA VAL A 154 -5.20 19.61 -9.35
C VAL A 154 -6.58 20.26 -9.33
N TYR A 155 -7.21 20.29 -8.15
CA TYR A 155 -8.46 21.01 -7.92
C TYR A 155 -8.19 22.52 -7.71
N PRO A 156 -9.01 23.44 -8.26
CA PRO A 156 -10.18 23.22 -9.12
C PRO A 156 -9.86 23.25 -10.62
N PHE A 157 -8.58 23.29 -11.00
CA PHE A 157 -8.13 23.56 -12.37
C PHE A 157 -8.40 22.41 -13.35
N GLY A 158 -8.43 21.16 -12.85
CA GLY A 158 -8.59 19.98 -13.69
C GLY A 158 -7.38 19.72 -14.59
N GLU A 159 -7.60 19.05 -15.72
CA GLU A 159 -6.57 18.80 -16.72
C GLU A 159 -6.43 20.03 -17.65
N LEU A 160 -5.49 20.92 -17.34
CA LEU A 160 -5.23 22.11 -18.15
C LEU A 160 -4.55 21.78 -19.49
N ASN A 161 -3.71 20.75 -19.51
CA ASN A 161 -3.04 20.23 -20.70
C ASN A 161 -3.06 18.70 -20.68
N LYS A 162 -3.12 18.08 -21.86
CA LYS A 162 -3.13 16.61 -22.00
C LYS A 162 -1.92 16.00 -21.29
N GLY A 163 -2.17 15.15 -20.29
CA GLY A 163 -1.12 14.46 -19.52
C GLY A 163 -0.66 15.19 -18.25
N ASN A 164 -1.30 16.30 -17.85
CA ASN A 164 -1.05 16.95 -16.56
C ASN A 164 -1.77 16.21 -15.42
N THR A 165 -1.39 14.95 -15.21
CA THR A 165 -1.89 14.11 -14.12
C THR A 165 -0.79 13.83 -13.10
N ILE A 166 -1.12 13.95 -11.83
CA ILE A 166 -0.24 13.66 -10.70
C ILE A 166 -0.44 12.19 -10.33
N HIS A 167 0.63 11.42 -10.30
CA HIS A 167 0.63 10.06 -9.77
C HIS A 167 1.06 10.11 -8.31
N PHE A 168 0.34 9.40 -7.43
CA PHE A 168 0.62 9.43 -6.00
C PHE A 168 0.16 8.15 -5.29
N THR A 169 0.70 7.95 -4.10
CA THR A 169 0.45 6.79 -3.24
C THR A 169 -0.35 7.20 -2.01
N TYR A 170 -0.86 6.21 -1.27
CA TYR A 170 -1.69 6.46 -0.10
C TYR A 170 -0.96 7.23 1.02
N PRO A 171 0.32 6.95 1.35
CA PRO A 171 1.07 7.69 2.38
C PRO A 171 1.21 9.20 2.12
N LEU A 172 1.02 9.64 0.87
CA LEU A 172 1.08 11.07 0.52
C LEU A 172 -0.24 11.79 0.78
N ILE A 173 -1.33 11.05 0.99
CA ILE A 173 -2.64 11.61 1.29
C ILE A 173 -2.63 12.04 2.75
N GLN A 174 -2.57 13.35 2.99
CA GLN A 174 -2.66 13.92 4.32
C GLN A 174 -4.11 13.88 4.83
N LYS A 175 -5.07 14.11 3.94
CA LYS A 175 -6.49 14.21 4.31
C LYS A 175 -7.41 13.96 3.11
N VAL A 176 -8.50 13.22 3.34
CA VAL A 176 -9.64 13.18 2.42
C VAL A 176 -10.55 14.38 2.69
N VAL A 177 -10.65 15.29 1.72
CA VAL A 177 -11.50 16.49 1.79
C VAL A 177 -12.94 16.18 1.40
N HIS A 178 -13.11 15.34 0.38
CA HIS A 178 -14.41 14.90 -0.11
C HIS A 178 -14.31 13.48 -0.64
N MET A 179 -15.21 12.60 -0.20
CA MET A 179 -15.25 11.22 -0.69
C MET A 179 -15.99 11.15 -2.03
N GLY A 180 -15.40 10.46 -3.00
CA GLY A 180 -16.03 10.17 -4.29
C GLY A 180 -17.23 9.23 -4.17
N TYR A 181 -17.89 8.99 -5.30
CA TYR A 181 -19.04 8.08 -5.34
C TYR A 181 -18.59 6.62 -5.20
N LYS A 182 -19.29 5.84 -4.36
CA LYS A 182 -19.00 4.43 -4.11
C LYS A 182 -20.31 3.63 -4.11
N ASP A 183 -20.34 2.57 -4.90
CA ASP A 183 -21.42 1.60 -4.98
C ASP A 183 -20.85 0.17 -5.12
N ASP A 184 -21.72 -0.82 -5.34
CA ASP A 184 -21.29 -2.22 -5.46
C ASP A 184 -20.41 -2.48 -6.70
N MET A 185 -20.53 -1.65 -7.75
CA MET A 185 -19.66 -1.73 -8.93
C MET A 185 -18.24 -1.29 -8.57
N GLU A 186 -18.11 -0.24 -7.77
CA GLU A 186 -16.84 0.25 -7.25
C GLU A 186 -16.10 -0.79 -6.41
N GLU A 187 -16.82 -1.48 -5.52
CA GLU A 187 -16.26 -2.55 -4.69
C GLU A 187 -15.87 -3.78 -5.52
N SER A 188 -16.68 -4.13 -6.53
CA SER A 188 -16.37 -5.22 -7.47
C SER A 188 -15.12 -4.92 -8.29
N PHE A 189 -14.96 -3.68 -8.75
CA PHE A 189 -13.76 -3.23 -9.45
C PHE A 189 -12.52 -3.31 -8.55
N GLU A 190 -12.61 -2.85 -7.29
CA GLU A 190 -11.51 -2.95 -6.32
C GLU A 190 -11.07 -4.41 -6.12
N TYR A 191 -12.01 -5.33 -5.92
CA TYR A 191 -11.70 -6.75 -5.77
C TYR A 191 -10.96 -7.31 -6.99
N LEU A 192 -11.49 -7.07 -8.20
CA LEU A 192 -10.91 -7.60 -9.44
C LEU A 192 -9.50 -7.07 -9.69
N MET A 193 -9.27 -5.78 -9.45
CA MET A 193 -7.94 -5.20 -9.62
C MET A 193 -6.92 -5.75 -8.63
N LYS A 194 -7.32 -5.96 -7.36
CA LYS A 194 -6.44 -6.57 -6.35
C LYS A 194 -6.15 -8.04 -6.64
N GLU A 195 -7.13 -8.80 -7.12
CA GLU A 195 -6.94 -10.18 -7.57
C GLU A 195 -5.94 -10.22 -8.75
N GLU A 196 -6.18 -9.45 -9.80
CA GLU A 196 -5.33 -9.45 -10.99
C GLU A 196 -3.90 -8.98 -10.69
N LEU A 197 -3.74 -7.86 -9.98
CA LEU A 197 -2.41 -7.28 -9.74
C LEU A 197 -1.65 -8.05 -8.66
N LEU A 198 -2.25 -8.26 -7.49
CA LEU A 198 -1.52 -8.77 -6.32
C LEU A 198 -1.43 -10.30 -6.33
N LEU A 199 -2.53 -11.00 -6.67
CA LEU A 199 -2.54 -12.46 -6.67
C LEU A 199 -1.88 -12.99 -7.94
N ASP A 200 -2.46 -12.68 -9.11
CA ASP A 200 -2.13 -13.32 -10.38
C ASP A 200 -0.79 -12.84 -10.95
N LYS A 201 -0.55 -11.53 -10.92
CA LYS A 201 0.67 -10.93 -11.48
C LYS A 201 1.78 -10.72 -10.45
N GLY A 202 1.46 -10.71 -9.16
CA GLY A 202 2.43 -10.43 -8.09
C GLY A 202 3.02 -9.01 -8.15
N ILE A 203 2.25 -8.07 -8.70
CA ILE A 203 2.61 -6.64 -8.83
C ILE A 203 2.06 -5.92 -7.61
N THR A 204 2.91 -5.21 -6.88
CA THR A 204 2.51 -4.39 -5.72
C THR A 204 2.52 -2.90 -6.04
N SER A 205 1.96 -2.12 -5.13
CA SER A 205 2.04 -0.66 -5.16
C SER A 205 3.50 -0.19 -5.19
N ILE A 206 3.75 0.87 -5.95
CA ILE A 206 5.08 1.43 -6.16
C ILE A 206 5.78 1.86 -4.87
N GLU A 207 5.05 2.21 -3.82
CA GLU A 207 5.61 2.54 -2.51
C GLU A 207 6.41 1.40 -1.84
N PHE A 208 6.18 0.16 -2.30
CA PHE A 208 6.85 -1.05 -1.84
C PHE A 208 7.99 -1.49 -2.78
N SER A 209 8.23 -0.77 -3.89
CA SER A 209 9.28 -1.08 -4.86
C SER A 209 10.43 -0.08 -4.75
N ASP A 210 11.48 -0.45 -4.01
CA ASP A 210 12.69 0.37 -3.89
C ASP A 210 13.34 0.69 -5.25
N GLU A 211 13.30 -0.27 -6.17
CA GLU A 211 13.87 -0.10 -7.53
C GLU A 211 13.12 1.00 -8.29
N ASP A 212 11.79 0.95 -8.27
CA ASP A 212 10.95 1.89 -9.01
C ASP A 212 10.90 3.27 -8.34
N MET A 213 10.89 3.33 -7.00
CA MET A 213 11.01 4.58 -6.27
C MET A 213 12.34 5.30 -6.55
N ARG A 214 13.45 4.57 -6.69
CA ARG A 214 14.73 5.16 -7.12
C ARG A 214 14.66 5.70 -8.55
N LYS A 215 13.97 5.03 -9.47
CA LYS A 215 13.78 5.54 -10.85
C LYS A 215 13.03 6.87 -10.83
N ILE A 216 11.96 6.98 -10.03
CA ILE A 216 11.21 8.22 -9.84
C ILE A 216 12.11 9.34 -9.32
N GLN A 217 12.83 9.10 -8.23
CA GLN A 217 13.72 10.11 -7.63
C GLN A 217 14.82 10.59 -8.60
N ASN A 218 15.35 9.68 -9.42
CA ASN A 218 16.34 10.00 -10.44
C ASN A 218 15.77 10.83 -11.59
N LEU A 219 14.51 10.61 -11.97
CA LEU A 219 13.83 11.42 -12.98
C LEU A 219 13.54 12.84 -12.45
N SER A 220 13.08 12.95 -11.21
CA SER A 220 12.79 14.23 -10.55
C SER A 220 14.05 15.07 -10.34
N SER A 221 15.19 14.45 -10.01
CA SER A 221 16.48 15.14 -9.83
C SER A 221 17.17 15.55 -11.13
N ARG A 222 16.81 14.95 -12.28
CA ARG A 222 17.36 15.30 -13.60
C ARG A 222 16.55 16.35 -14.35
N GLY A 223 15.46 16.88 -13.77
CA GLY A 223 14.56 17.82 -14.44
C GLY A 223 13.88 17.22 -15.69
N GLN A 224 13.86 15.88 -15.81
CA GLN A 224 13.24 15.16 -16.93
C GLN A 224 11.81 14.72 -16.63
N VAL A 225 11.31 15.01 -15.43
CA VAL A 225 9.88 15.04 -15.14
C VAL A 225 9.39 16.42 -15.57
N SER A 226 8.57 16.46 -16.61
CA SER A 226 8.00 17.69 -17.17
C SER A 226 7.05 18.35 -16.16
N ASP A 227 7.51 19.17 -15.20
CA ASP A 227 6.66 19.93 -14.25
C ASP A 227 5.51 19.16 -13.55
N ASN A 228 5.46 17.83 -13.68
CA ASN A 228 4.34 16.97 -13.36
C ASN A 228 4.76 16.10 -12.19
N ALA A 229 4.54 16.62 -10.99
CA ALA A 229 5.02 16.08 -9.73
C ALA A 229 4.82 14.55 -9.62
N ILE A 230 5.96 13.84 -9.52
CA ILE A 230 6.04 12.45 -9.08
C ILE A 230 6.90 12.44 -7.81
N VAL A 231 6.30 12.03 -6.69
CA VAL A 231 6.93 11.37 -5.54
C VAL A 231 5.97 10.28 -5.08
#